data_AF-A0A970PRR7-F1
#
_entry.id   AF-A0A970PRR7-F1
#
_cell.length_a   1.000
_cell.length_b   1.000
_cell.length_c   1.000
_cell.angle_alpha   90.00
_cell.angle_beta   90.00
_cell.angle_gamma   90.00
#
_symmetry.space_group_name_H-M   'P 1'
#
loop_
_entity.id
_entity.type
_entity.pdbx_description
1 polymer ?
#
loop_
_entity_poly.entity_id
_entity_poly.type
_entity_poly.pdbx_seq_one_letter_code
_entity_poly.pdbx_strand_id
1 'polypeptide(L)' 'MKKAILGKKLGMTQKFLPDGRLVPVTVIMAGPCTVVQKKTQETDGYESVQLSFDP' A
#
# COMPACT_ATOMS: atom_id res chain seq x y z
N MET A 1 -12.14 -6.34 8.18
CA MET A 1 -11.31 -5.13 8.00
C MET A 1 -10.25 -5.42 6.93
N LYS A 2 -10.26 -4.71 5.80
CA LYS A 2 -9.24 -4.89 4.75
C LYS A 2 -8.06 -3.97 5.07
N LYS A 3 -6.83 -4.49 5.07
CA LYS A 3 -5.60 -3.70 5.27
C LYS A 3 -5.06 -3.32 3.88
N ALA A 4 -4.70 -2.06 3.71
CA ALA A 4 -4.12 -1.53 2.47
C ALA A 4 -3.14 -0.40 2.78
N ILE A 5 -2.21 -0.15 1.86
CA ILE A 5 -1.26 0.97 1.90
C ILE A 5 -1.17 1.60 0.51
N LEU A 6 -0.77 2.86 0.46
CA LEU A 6 -0.45 3.55 -0.80
C LEU A 6 0.99 3.22 -1.19
N GLY A 7 1.26 3.16 -2.49
CA GLY A 7 2.57 2.81 -3.00
C GLY A 7 2.81 3.24 -4.44
N LYS A 8 4.07 3.52 -4.77
CA LYS A 8 4.52 3.86 -6.13
C LYS A 8 5.23 2.67 -6.77
N LYS A 9 4.84 2.32 -7.99
CA LYS A 9 5.56 1.31 -8.78
C LYS A 9 6.92 1.87 -9.19
N LEU A 10 8.00 1.22 -8.74
CA LEU A 10 9.36 1.59 -9.14
C LEU A 10 9.83 0.82 -10.37
N GLY A 11 9.43 -0.44 -10.51
CA GLY A 11 9.89 -1.27 -11.60
C GLY A 11 9.71 -2.76 -11.32
N MET A 12 10.39 -3.58 -12.10
CA MET A 12 10.35 -5.04 -12.01
C MET A 12 11.77 -5.58 -11.90
N THR A 13 11.94 -6.63 -11.11
CA THR A 13 13.21 -7.36 -10.93
C THR A 13 12.91 -8.84 -10.69
N GLN A 14 13.93 -9.63 -10.37
CA GLN A 14 13.80 -11.06 -10.07
C GLN A 14 14.43 -11.38 -8.71
N LYS A 15 13.83 -12.31 -7.97
CA LYS A 15 14.32 -12.79 -6.67
C LYS A 15 14.48 -14.30 -6.71
N PHE A 16 15.61 -14.78 -6.21
CA PHE A 16 15.81 -16.21 -5.94
C PHE A 16 15.22 -16.55 -4.57
N LEU A 17 14.40 -17.61 -4.54
CA LEU A 17 13.87 -18.18 -3.31
C LEU A 17 14.88 -19.16 -2.68
N PRO A 18 14.74 -19.48 -1.37
CA PRO A 18 15.64 -20.43 -0.70
C PRO A 18 15.69 -21.83 -1.31
N ASP A 19 14.64 -22.22 -2.03
CA ASP A 19 14.53 -23.48 -2.76
C ASP A 19 15.14 -23.43 -4.17
N GLY A 20 15.82 -22.32 -4.53
CA GLY A 20 16.49 -22.12 -5.82
C GLY A 20 15.59 -21.60 -6.94
N ARG A 21 14.27 -21.43 -6.72
CA ARG A 21 13.37 -20.92 -7.77
C ARG A 21 13.58 -19.43 -8.05
N LEU A 22 13.52 -19.06 -9.33
CA LEU A 22 13.53 -17.67 -9.78
C LEU A 22 12.09 -17.13 -9.90
N VAL A 23 11.79 -16.05 -9.19
CA VAL A 23 10.46 -15.42 -9.21
C VAL A 23 10.57 -13.96 -9.69
N PRO A 24 9.86 -13.57 -10.76
CA PRO A 24 9.77 -12.16 -11.16
C PRO A 24 8.89 -11.40 -10.16
N VAL A 25 9.35 -10.22 -9.76
CA VAL A 25 8.68 -9.40 -8.74
C VAL A 25 8.58 -7.94 -9.20
N THR A 26 7.49 -7.27 -8.81
CA THR A 26 7.34 -5.82 -8.97
C THR A 26 7.76 -5.13 -7.68
N VAL A 27 8.64 -4.13 -7.79
CA VAL A 27 9.07 -3.33 -6.64
C VAL A 27 8.10 -2.17 -6.46
N ILE A 28 7.46 -2.13 -5.29
CA ILE A 28 6.58 -1.03 -4.87
C ILE A 28 7.26 -0.29 -3.73
N MET A 29 7.43 1.02 -3.87
CA MET A 29 7.83 1.89 -2.78
C MET A 29 6.59 2.25 -1.96
N ALA A 30 6.52 1.72 -0.74
CA ALA A 30 5.55 2.16 0.24
C ALA A 30 6.10 3.42 0.92
N GLY A 31 5.46 4.56 0.65
CA GLY A 31 5.74 5.82 1.34
C GLY A 31 5.08 5.83 2.73
N PRO A 32 5.41 6.81 3.60
CA PRO A 32 4.65 7.00 4.83
C PRO A 32 3.17 7.22 4.48
N CYS A 33 2.31 6.32 4.97
CA CYS A 33 0.86 6.35 4.75
C CYS A 33 0.15 6.85 6.02
N THR A 34 0.34 8.13 6.34
CA THR A 34 -0.23 8.71 7.56
C THR A 34 -1.74 8.87 7.41
N VAL A 35 -2.50 8.46 8.43
CA VAL A 35 -3.96 8.67 8.46
C VAL A 35 -4.23 10.15 8.68
N VAL A 36 -4.88 10.79 7.71
CA VAL A 36 -5.23 12.22 7.79
C VAL A 36 -6.68 12.45 8.21
N GLN A 37 -7.58 11.53 7.85
CA GLN A 37 -9.00 11.63 8.22
C GLN A 37 -9.61 10.24 8.37
N LYS A 38 -10.49 10.11 9.35
CA LYS A 38 -11.43 8.98 9.48
C LYS A 38 -12.81 9.48 9.06
N LYS A 39 -13.41 8.85 8.06
CA LYS A 39 -14.79 9.13 7.63
C LYS A 39 -15.73 8.18 8.34
N THR A 40 -16.85 8.72 8.81
CA THR A 40 -17.83 7.97 9.60
C THR A 40 -19.22 8.05 9.00
N GLN A 41 -20.08 7.11 9.39
CA GLN A 41 -21.47 7.08 8.92
C GLN A 41 -22.24 8.36 9.28
N GLU A 42 -21.97 8.94 10.45
CA GLU A 42 -22.65 10.14 10.97
C GLU A 42 -22.29 11.41 10.21
N THR A 43 -21.01 11.57 9.85
CA THR A 43 -20.49 12.80 9.25
C THR A 43 -20.40 12.75 7.73
N ASP A 44 -20.11 11.57 7.16
CA ASP A 44 -19.77 11.41 5.74
C ASP A 44 -20.71 10.46 4.99
N GLY A 45 -21.61 9.75 5.69
CA GLY A 45 -22.54 8.80 5.09
C GLY A 45 -21.93 7.45 4.70
N TYR A 46 -20.67 7.19 5.06
CA TYR A 46 -19.99 5.90 4.86
C TYR A 46 -18.74 5.77 5.75
N GLU A 47 -18.22 4.54 5.89
CA GLU A 47 -16.97 4.27 6.60
C GLU A 47 -15.77 4.22 5.65
N SER A 48 -14.76 5.05 5.90
CA SER A 48 -13.45 4.93 5.22
C SER A 48 -12.32 5.62 6.00
N VAL A 49 -11.08 5.39 5.56
CA VAL A 49 -9.89 6.05 6.09
C VAL A 49 -9.15 6.73 4.94
N GLN A 50 -8.80 7.99 5.12
CA GLN A 50 -8.00 8.75 4.18
C GLN A 50 -6.53 8.73 4.62
N LEU A 51 -5.66 8.46 3.65
CA LEU A 51 -4.22 8.38 3.85
C LEU A 51 -3.53 9.49 3.05
N SER A 52 -2.51 10.12 3.61
CA SER A 52 -1.52 10.86 2.83
C SER A 52 -0.50 9.88 2.24
N PHE A 53 0.25 10.31 1.22
CA PHE A 53 1.32 9.51 0.61
C PHE A 53 2.41 10.41 0.07
N ASP A 54 3.66 10.11 0.46
CA ASP A 54 4.86 10.91 0.13
C ASP A 54 4.74 12.37 0.65
N PRO A 55 5.85 13.12 0.81
CA PRO A 55 5.81 14.57 0.96
C PRO A 55 5.17 15.26 -0.26
#